data_AF-A0A932LYZ8-F1
#
_entry.id   AF-A0A932LYZ8-F1
#
_cell.length_a   1.000
_cell.length_b   1.000
_cell.length_c   1.000
_cell.angle_alpha   90.00
_cell.angle_beta   90.00
_cell.angle_gamma   90.00
#
_symmetry.space_group_name_H-M   'P 1'
#
loop_
_entity.id
_entity.type
_entity.pdbx_description
1 polymer ?
#
loop_
_entity_poly.entity_id
_entity_poly.type
_entity_poly.pdbx_seq_one_letter_code
_entity_poly.pdbx_strand_id
1 'polypeptide(L)'
;MDPYDGVLIQSPCQVVRRLEERESHIQTNIRRITDLIGFLFHRIGEVKLAVTGEYSLFGQYRPRSTEEWIEIALPIPNFATDLLGETARKFEIYLVGHFLERHPEFPGRYFNTTVIIDPRGEIVLTYRKHNGPNNLNTTYTGPGDVYRRFIEVFGEEALFPVVDTPIGRLGVLVCGDIQYPEVARTLQPFLSKYLNAPVVIENVAGAGGKVGRNQVYKAKPDGYTLVLTGVPAPMISQKMDNPGYKMEEMTPIYNITGGDYNYLAVPYDSPLKTLEDLKNLGKQKSIKVSGSGIGNNSYLAFVLLKEKVRLNVKYIPFDSGTEAALAVISKQVDMATGSVVSFSPLAEQKRIRVIAGFGPKRHDSFTEVPTLVELGYRDVGFDISLGILGPPRMPEDIAKALESATAKAVADPAFVAIARRSDFTLAPASAGEFRRMILESSKMVEEMLPALKAGMD
;
A
#
# COMPACT_ATOMS: atom_id res chain seq x y z
N MET A 1 -15.51 22.53 14.31
CA MET A 1 -15.50 22.66 12.84
C MET A 1 -16.83 22.11 12.38
N ASP A 2 -17.57 22.90 11.63
CA ASP A 2 -18.90 22.49 11.20
C ASP A 2 -18.78 21.37 10.16
N PRO A 3 -19.67 20.36 10.19
CA PRO A 3 -19.70 19.33 9.16
C PRO A 3 -19.83 19.94 7.77
N TYR A 4 -19.13 19.37 6.80
CA TYR A 4 -19.22 19.78 5.40
C TYR A 4 -19.24 18.57 4.48
N ASP A 5 -19.84 18.74 3.31
CA ASP A 5 -19.82 17.72 2.26
C ASP A 5 -18.57 17.86 1.38
N GLY A 6 -17.88 16.72 1.23
CA GLY A 6 -16.78 16.53 0.30
C GLY A 6 -17.20 15.59 -0.83
N VAL A 7 -16.78 15.87 -2.05
CA VAL A 7 -17.12 15.05 -3.23
C VAL A 7 -15.87 14.47 -3.88
N LEU A 8 -15.97 13.20 -4.28
CA LEU A 8 -14.95 12.53 -5.08
C LEU A 8 -15.41 12.51 -6.54
N ILE A 9 -14.63 13.12 -7.43
CA ILE A 9 -14.94 13.23 -8.85
C ILE A 9 -14.15 12.17 -9.62
N GLN A 10 -14.87 11.17 -10.10
CA GLN A 10 -14.36 10.18 -11.05
C GLN A 10 -15.06 10.37 -12.40
N SER A 11 -14.27 10.58 -13.44
CA SER A 11 -14.77 10.82 -14.78
C SER A 11 -13.98 10.01 -15.81
N PRO A 12 -14.62 9.49 -16.86
CA PRO A 12 -13.91 9.14 -18.08
C PRO A 12 -13.04 10.31 -18.52
N CYS A 13 -11.75 10.07 -18.74
CA CYS A 13 -10.79 11.05 -19.22
C CYS A 13 -10.37 10.69 -20.65
N GLN A 14 -10.17 11.72 -21.47
CA GLN A 14 -9.40 11.61 -22.69
C GLN A 14 -7.94 11.43 -22.32
N VAL A 15 -7.35 10.36 -22.84
CA VAL A 15 -5.97 10.02 -22.56
C VAL A 15 -5.06 10.82 -23.50
N VAL A 16 -4.17 11.63 -22.94
CA VAL A 16 -3.08 12.26 -23.68
C VAL A 16 -2.15 11.14 -24.13
N ARG A 17 -2.14 10.82 -25.43
CA ARG A 17 -1.22 9.82 -25.99
C ARG A 17 0.00 10.49 -26.60
N ARG A 18 -0.24 11.60 -27.30
CA ARG A 18 0.78 12.40 -28.00
C ARG A 18 0.83 13.82 -27.45
N LEU A 19 1.95 14.52 -27.66
CA LEU A 19 2.14 15.88 -27.16
C LEU A 19 1.14 16.86 -27.79
N GLU A 20 0.87 16.71 -29.09
CA GLU A 20 -0.06 17.58 -29.84
C GLU A 20 -1.49 17.57 -29.29
N GLU A 21 -1.90 16.48 -28.64
CA GLU A 21 -3.24 16.31 -28.05
C GLU A 21 -3.33 16.82 -26.62
N ARG A 22 -2.20 17.11 -25.98
CA ARG A 22 -2.12 17.33 -24.53
C ARG A 22 -3.08 18.42 -24.05
N GLU A 23 -3.00 19.60 -24.65
CA GLU A 23 -3.77 20.74 -24.16
C GLU A 23 -5.27 20.55 -24.40
N SER A 24 -5.67 20.08 -25.58
CA SER A 24 -7.07 19.88 -25.92
C SER A 24 -7.74 18.78 -25.06
N HIS A 25 -7.02 17.69 -24.78
CA HIS A 25 -7.50 16.62 -23.91
C HIS A 25 -7.60 17.08 -22.46
N ILE A 26 -6.55 17.73 -21.92
CA ILE A 26 -6.57 18.25 -20.53
C ILE A 26 -7.72 19.24 -20.34
N GLN A 27 -7.92 20.18 -21.29
CA GLN A 27 -9.05 21.12 -21.22
C GLN A 27 -10.40 20.40 -21.24
N THR A 28 -10.55 19.37 -22.07
CA THR A 28 -11.79 18.57 -22.14
C THR A 28 -12.05 17.83 -20.83
N ASN A 29 -11.00 17.27 -20.24
CA ASN A 29 -11.08 16.60 -18.96
C ASN A 29 -11.45 17.56 -17.82
N ILE A 30 -10.85 18.75 -17.77
CA ILE A 30 -11.18 19.78 -16.78
C ILE A 30 -12.61 20.25 -16.95
N ARG A 31 -13.06 20.58 -18.17
CA ARG A 31 -14.47 20.96 -18.42
C ARG A 31 -15.44 19.92 -17.87
N ARG A 32 -15.14 18.63 -18.09
CA ARG A 32 -15.97 17.54 -17.57
C ARG A 32 -15.97 17.46 -16.04
N ILE A 33 -14.83 17.71 -15.39
CA ILE A 33 -14.73 17.81 -13.93
C ILE A 33 -15.60 18.99 -13.44
N THR A 34 -15.48 20.16 -14.05
CA THR A 34 -16.27 21.36 -13.74
C THR A 34 -17.77 21.10 -13.89
N ASP A 35 -18.20 20.41 -14.96
CA ASP A 35 -19.60 20.08 -15.20
C ASP A 35 -20.15 19.11 -14.15
N LEU A 36 -19.37 18.10 -13.74
CA LEU A 36 -19.76 17.16 -12.69
C LEU A 36 -19.89 17.85 -11.33
N ILE A 37 -18.96 18.76 -10.99
CA ILE A 37 -19.07 19.57 -9.78
C ILE A 37 -20.34 20.43 -9.85
N GLY A 38 -20.59 21.10 -10.97
CA GLY A 38 -21.80 21.91 -11.17
C GLY A 38 -23.10 21.10 -11.03
N PHE A 39 -23.14 19.88 -11.59
CA PHE A 39 -24.27 18.97 -11.43
C PHE A 39 -24.50 18.60 -9.96
N LEU A 40 -23.44 18.31 -9.21
CA LEU A 40 -23.54 17.97 -7.79
C LEU A 40 -24.02 19.18 -6.98
N PHE A 41 -23.47 20.36 -7.21
CA PHE A 41 -23.95 21.60 -6.59
C PHE A 41 -25.45 21.81 -6.78
N HIS A 42 -25.95 21.58 -8.00
CA HIS A 42 -27.39 21.69 -8.28
C HIS A 42 -28.24 20.67 -7.51
N ARG A 43 -27.67 19.52 -7.14
CA ARG A 43 -28.39 18.41 -6.49
C ARG A 43 -28.34 18.44 -4.96
N ILE A 44 -27.18 18.77 -4.38
CA ILE A 44 -26.96 18.71 -2.92
C ILE A 44 -26.76 20.09 -2.27
N GLY A 45 -26.64 21.17 -3.06
CA GLY A 45 -26.70 22.55 -2.58
C GLY A 45 -25.43 23.09 -1.92
N GLU A 46 -24.63 22.25 -1.25
CA GLU A 46 -23.39 22.68 -0.60
C GLU A 46 -22.30 21.61 -0.73
N VAL A 47 -21.15 22.00 -1.28
CA VAL A 47 -19.91 21.22 -1.30
C VAL A 47 -18.80 22.16 -0.88
N LYS A 48 -17.91 21.74 0.01
CA LYS A 48 -16.74 22.56 0.40
C LYS A 48 -15.42 22.03 -0.12
N LEU A 49 -15.37 20.75 -0.48
CA LEU A 49 -14.17 20.08 -0.96
C LEU A 49 -14.53 19.17 -2.15
N ALA A 50 -13.86 19.35 -3.28
CA ALA A 50 -13.90 18.41 -4.39
C ALA A 50 -12.52 17.80 -4.63
N VAL A 51 -12.47 16.48 -4.77
CA VAL A 51 -11.23 15.74 -4.99
C VAL A 51 -11.32 14.99 -6.31
N THR A 52 -10.37 15.24 -7.20
CA THR A 52 -10.26 14.51 -8.47
C THR A 52 -9.42 13.26 -8.31
N GLY A 53 -9.71 12.21 -9.09
CA GLY A 53 -8.89 11.00 -9.12
C GLY A 53 -7.52 11.23 -9.79
N GLU A 54 -6.59 10.32 -9.54
CA GLU A 54 -5.29 10.28 -10.25
C GLU A 54 -5.51 10.19 -11.76
N TYR A 55 -4.65 10.86 -12.54
CA TYR A 55 -4.73 10.88 -14.00
C TYR A 55 -6.05 11.45 -14.55
N SER A 56 -6.86 12.13 -13.73
CA SER A 56 -8.10 12.75 -14.19
C SER A 56 -7.87 13.79 -15.28
N LEU A 57 -6.71 14.46 -15.28
CA LEU A 57 -6.36 15.47 -16.27
C LEU A 57 -5.68 14.90 -17.52
N PHE A 58 -4.78 13.91 -17.36
CA PHE A 58 -3.94 13.41 -18.45
C PHE A 58 -4.39 12.06 -19.02
N GLY A 59 -5.17 11.29 -18.25
CA GLY A 59 -5.45 9.88 -18.50
C GLY A 59 -4.24 8.96 -18.36
N GLN A 60 -4.49 7.66 -18.20
CA GLN A 60 -3.44 6.64 -18.07
C GLN A 60 -3.20 5.93 -19.40
N TYR A 61 -1.98 6.03 -19.93
CA TYR A 61 -1.50 5.27 -21.09
C TYR A 61 -0.21 4.54 -20.74
N ARG A 62 -0.22 3.20 -20.76
CA ARG A 62 0.90 2.38 -20.24
C ARG A 62 2.09 2.16 -21.19
N PRO A 63 1.99 2.19 -22.53
CA PRO A 63 3.16 2.05 -23.39
C PRO A 63 3.78 3.42 -23.63
N ARG A 64 4.43 3.98 -22.60
CA ARG A 64 5.09 5.30 -22.64
C ARG A 64 6.47 5.25 -21.99
N SER A 65 7.49 5.82 -22.64
CA SER A 65 8.85 5.95 -22.10
C SER A 65 8.99 7.09 -21.07
N THR A 66 10.11 7.16 -20.36
CA THR A 66 10.39 8.23 -19.40
C THR A 66 10.38 9.58 -20.08
N GLU A 67 11.01 9.65 -21.25
CA GLU A 67 11.16 10.85 -22.05
C GLU A 67 9.79 11.36 -22.48
N GLU A 68 8.89 10.49 -22.91
CA GLU A 68 7.52 10.84 -23.28
C GLU A 68 6.70 11.29 -22.05
N TRP A 69 6.92 10.73 -20.86
CA TRP A 69 6.30 11.21 -19.62
C TRP A 69 6.77 12.62 -19.25
N ILE A 70 8.07 12.89 -19.39
CA ILE A 70 8.65 14.22 -19.15
C ILE A 70 8.14 15.23 -20.19
N GLU A 71 8.02 14.81 -21.43
CA GLU A 71 7.57 15.65 -22.54
C GLU A 71 6.14 16.15 -22.34
N ILE A 72 5.23 15.27 -21.89
CA ILE A 72 3.85 15.66 -21.63
C ILE A 72 3.66 16.37 -20.29
N ALA A 73 4.58 16.24 -19.33
CA ALA A 73 4.49 16.93 -18.05
C ALA A 73 4.51 18.47 -18.21
N LEU A 74 3.80 19.18 -17.34
CA LEU A 74 3.67 20.64 -17.36
C LEU A 74 4.40 21.26 -16.16
N PRO A 75 4.97 22.47 -16.28
CA PRO A 75 5.42 23.19 -15.08
C PRO A 75 4.21 23.56 -14.22
N ILE A 76 4.37 23.78 -12.92
CA ILE A 76 3.31 24.34 -12.07
C ILE A 76 3.79 25.71 -11.57
N PRO A 77 3.00 26.80 -11.74
CA PRO A 77 1.65 26.87 -12.32
C PRO A 77 1.61 26.77 -13.87
N ASN A 78 0.43 26.49 -14.43
CA ASN A 78 0.15 26.40 -15.88
C ASN A 78 -1.35 26.63 -16.19
N PHE A 79 -1.73 26.59 -17.48
CA PHE A 79 -3.12 26.79 -17.92
C PHE A 79 -4.14 25.84 -17.25
N ALA A 80 -3.73 24.61 -16.92
CA ALA A 80 -4.60 23.61 -16.30
C ALA A 80 -4.81 23.91 -14.80
N THR A 81 -3.80 24.45 -14.09
CA THR A 81 -4.02 24.97 -12.74
C THR A 81 -4.93 26.20 -12.76
N ASP A 82 -4.83 27.05 -13.78
CA ASP A 82 -5.68 28.24 -13.92
C ASP A 82 -7.17 27.86 -14.12
N LEU A 83 -7.45 26.89 -15.01
CA LEU A 83 -8.82 26.40 -15.25
C LEU A 83 -9.43 25.70 -14.02
N LEU A 84 -8.62 24.97 -13.25
CA LEU A 84 -9.07 24.44 -11.96
C LEU A 84 -9.29 25.56 -10.93
N GLY A 85 -8.45 26.60 -10.93
CA GLY A 85 -8.64 27.83 -10.15
C GLY A 85 -9.95 28.54 -10.46
N GLU A 86 -10.30 28.68 -11.73
CA GLU A 86 -11.60 29.20 -12.16
C GLU A 86 -12.77 28.34 -11.66
N THR A 87 -12.62 27.01 -11.70
CA THR A 87 -13.62 26.08 -11.18
C THR A 87 -13.77 26.22 -9.67
N ALA A 88 -12.66 26.29 -8.92
CA ALA A 88 -12.66 26.46 -7.48
C ALA A 88 -13.34 27.78 -7.06
N ARG A 89 -13.02 28.89 -7.75
CA ARG A 89 -13.70 30.18 -7.56
C ARG A 89 -15.18 30.13 -7.87
N LYS A 90 -15.56 29.55 -9.01
CA LYS A 90 -16.95 29.49 -9.46
C LYS A 90 -17.87 28.81 -8.45
N PHE A 91 -17.37 27.80 -7.76
CA PHE A 91 -18.14 27.00 -6.82
C PHE A 91 -17.78 27.27 -5.36
N GLU A 92 -16.87 28.22 -5.08
CA GLU A 92 -16.38 28.57 -3.74
C GLU A 92 -15.90 27.35 -2.92
N ILE A 93 -15.12 26.47 -3.57
CA ILE A 93 -14.65 25.21 -2.99
C ILE A 93 -13.14 25.12 -2.88
N TYR A 94 -12.67 24.23 -2.01
CA TYR A 94 -11.36 23.63 -2.15
C TYR A 94 -11.40 22.56 -3.24
N LEU A 95 -10.48 22.60 -4.20
CA LEU A 95 -10.40 21.66 -5.31
C LEU A 95 -9.02 21.00 -5.36
N VAL A 96 -9.00 19.67 -5.30
CA VAL A 96 -7.77 18.88 -5.36
C VAL A 96 -7.55 18.40 -6.80
N GLY A 97 -6.47 18.88 -7.40
CA GLY A 97 -6.05 18.56 -8.77
C GLY A 97 -4.78 17.71 -8.79
N HIS A 98 -4.69 16.81 -9.76
CA HIS A 98 -3.58 15.88 -9.90
C HIS A 98 -2.84 16.10 -11.23
N PHE A 99 -1.51 16.18 -11.17
CA PHE A 99 -0.64 16.66 -12.25
C PHE A 99 0.58 15.78 -12.45
N LEU A 100 1.05 15.76 -13.71
CA LEU A 100 2.41 15.40 -14.06
C LEU A 100 3.22 16.69 -14.19
N GLU A 101 4.14 16.93 -13.26
CA GLU A 101 4.89 18.18 -13.16
C GLU A 101 6.32 18.01 -13.65
N ARG A 102 6.80 18.90 -14.52
CA ARG A 102 8.25 19.05 -14.78
C ARG A 102 8.77 20.26 -14.01
N HIS A 103 9.94 20.14 -13.38
CA HIS A 103 10.51 21.21 -12.58
C HIS A 103 11.96 21.53 -13.03
N PRO A 104 12.33 22.81 -13.22
CA PRO A 104 13.64 23.18 -13.76
C PRO A 104 14.83 22.70 -12.91
N GLU A 105 14.67 22.68 -11.58
CA GLU A 105 15.69 22.17 -10.64
C GLU A 105 15.89 20.65 -10.68
N PHE A 106 15.06 19.93 -11.45
CA PHE A 106 15.11 18.48 -11.60
C PHE A 106 15.08 18.10 -13.09
N PRO A 107 16.12 18.43 -13.86
CA PRO A 107 16.18 18.13 -15.28
C PRO A 107 16.11 16.61 -15.53
N GLY A 108 15.42 16.21 -16.60
CA GLY A 108 15.22 14.79 -16.93
C GLY A 108 14.33 14.05 -15.94
N ARG A 109 13.45 14.77 -15.22
CA ARG A 109 12.50 14.19 -14.25
C ARG A 109 11.12 14.83 -14.40
N TYR A 110 10.13 14.09 -13.95
CA TYR A 110 8.81 14.61 -13.66
C TYR A 110 8.37 14.15 -12.27
N PHE A 111 7.51 14.94 -11.65
CA PHE A 111 6.87 14.64 -10.39
C PHE A 111 5.42 14.25 -10.64
N ASN A 112 4.97 13.33 -9.80
CA ASN A 112 3.57 13.16 -9.53
C ASN A 112 3.16 14.23 -8.52
N THR A 113 2.36 15.19 -8.94
CA THR A 113 2.10 16.39 -8.13
C THR A 113 0.61 16.53 -7.88
N THR A 114 0.23 16.65 -6.61
CA THR A 114 -1.13 17.01 -6.21
C THR A 114 -1.13 18.43 -5.67
N VAL A 115 -2.12 19.22 -6.08
CA VAL A 115 -2.33 20.57 -5.57
C VAL A 115 -3.68 20.69 -4.89
N ILE A 116 -3.77 21.49 -3.83
CA ILE A 116 -5.02 22.00 -3.30
C ILE A 116 -5.15 23.44 -3.77
N ILE A 117 -6.24 23.72 -4.46
CA ILE A 117 -6.64 25.06 -4.88
C ILE A 117 -7.75 25.52 -3.96
N ASP A 118 -7.65 26.74 -3.43
CA ASP A 118 -8.63 27.31 -2.51
C ASP A 118 -9.82 27.98 -3.23
N PRO A 119 -10.86 28.42 -2.50
CA PRO A 119 -12.00 29.13 -3.09
C PRO A 119 -11.66 30.45 -3.80
N ARG A 120 -10.45 31.00 -3.64
CA ARG A 120 -9.97 32.17 -4.40
C ARG A 120 -9.31 31.77 -5.71
N GLY A 121 -9.15 30.46 -5.94
CA GLY A 121 -8.49 29.88 -7.10
C GLY A 121 -6.97 29.87 -6.98
N GLU A 122 -6.45 30.04 -5.77
CA GLU A 122 -5.01 30.04 -5.49
C GLU A 122 -4.55 28.64 -5.06
N ILE A 123 -3.38 28.22 -5.52
CA ILE A 123 -2.74 26.99 -5.03
C ILE A 123 -2.24 27.24 -3.61
N VAL A 124 -2.85 26.58 -2.63
CA VAL A 124 -2.52 26.72 -1.20
C VAL A 124 -1.69 25.56 -0.65
N LEU A 125 -1.62 24.46 -1.39
CA LEU A 125 -0.75 23.33 -1.06
C LEU A 125 -0.30 22.65 -2.35
N THR A 126 0.98 22.32 -2.42
CA THR A 126 1.56 21.52 -3.50
C THR A 126 2.33 20.37 -2.89
N TYR A 127 1.89 19.15 -3.14
CA TYR A 127 2.60 17.94 -2.76
C TYR A 127 3.23 17.29 -3.97
N ARG A 128 4.57 17.24 -3.99
CA ARG A 128 5.36 16.65 -5.06
C ARG A 128 5.91 15.32 -4.64
N LYS A 129 5.72 14.33 -5.50
CA LYS A 129 6.29 13.02 -5.32
C LYS A 129 7.03 12.57 -6.56
N HIS A 130 8.28 12.21 -6.39
CA HIS A 130 9.01 11.54 -7.44
C HIS A 130 8.52 10.08 -7.52
N ASN A 131 7.88 9.71 -8.63
CA ASN A 131 7.51 8.33 -8.86
C ASN A 131 8.79 7.54 -9.17
N GLY A 132 9.17 6.66 -8.24
CA GLY A 132 10.28 5.72 -8.44
C GLY A 132 9.94 4.61 -9.46
N PRO A 133 10.93 3.78 -9.81
CA PRO A 133 10.81 2.78 -10.87
C PRO A 133 9.91 1.64 -10.39
N ASN A 134 8.64 1.64 -10.82
CA ASN A 134 7.85 0.41 -11.01
C ASN A 134 6.46 0.57 -11.61
N ASN A 135 6.03 1.75 -12.06
CA ASN A 135 4.73 1.84 -12.75
C ASN A 135 4.81 1.82 -14.29
N LEU A 136 5.95 2.12 -14.94
CA LEU A 136 5.91 2.62 -16.32
C LEU A 136 7.13 2.37 -17.24
N ASN A 137 7.97 1.33 -17.04
CA ASN A 137 9.16 1.09 -17.90
C ASN A 137 10.18 2.25 -17.95
N THR A 138 10.24 3.07 -16.90
CA THR A 138 11.14 4.20 -16.78
C THR A 138 12.26 3.89 -15.79
N THR A 139 13.53 4.02 -16.19
CA THR A 139 14.67 3.99 -15.28
C THR A 139 14.69 5.25 -14.41
N TYR A 140 15.06 5.09 -13.12
CA TYR A 140 15.51 6.10 -12.13
C TYR A 140 14.60 6.50 -10.94
N THR A 141 15.23 6.34 -9.77
CA THR A 141 15.25 7.08 -8.49
C THR A 141 14.01 7.20 -7.61
N GLY A 142 14.13 6.76 -6.34
CA GLY A 142 13.16 7.03 -5.28
C GLY A 142 13.44 8.36 -4.56
N PRO A 143 12.59 8.77 -3.61
CA PRO A 143 12.80 10.01 -2.85
C PRO A 143 14.17 10.09 -2.17
N GLY A 144 14.82 8.96 -1.87
CA GLY A 144 16.17 8.90 -1.28
C GLY A 144 17.28 9.44 -2.19
N ASP A 145 17.18 9.28 -3.52
CA ASP A 145 18.25 9.66 -4.45
C ASP A 145 18.24 11.17 -4.77
N VAL A 146 17.09 11.81 -4.58
CA VAL A 146 16.93 13.27 -4.71
C VAL A 146 16.66 13.93 -3.37
N TYR A 147 16.65 13.19 -2.26
CA TYR A 147 16.17 13.67 -0.95
C TYR A 147 16.83 14.98 -0.55
N ARG A 148 18.17 15.00 -0.54
CA ARG A 148 18.93 16.21 -0.17
C ARG A 148 18.55 17.38 -1.08
N ARG A 149 18.54 17.17 -2.40
CA ARG A 149 18.21 18.22 -3.37
C ARG A 149 16.74 18.67 -3.26
N PHE A 150 15.84 17.74 -2.97
CA PHE A 150 14.43 18.00 -2.75
C PHE A 150 14.23 18.89 -1.53
N ILE A 151 14.87 18.57 -0.41
CA ILE A 151 14.85 19.41 0.80
C ILE A 151 15.48 20.78 0.53
N GLU A 152 16.60 20.84 -0.19
CA GLU A 152 17.23 22.11 -0.56
C GLU A 152 16.33 23.02 -1.41
N VAL A 153 15.53 22.44 -2.31
CA VAL A 153 14.69 23.21 -3.25
C VAL A 153 13.32 23.54 -2.66
N PHE A 154 12.71 22.60 -1.93
CA PHE A 154 11.31 22.69 -1.50
C PHE A 154 11.10 22.78 0.01
N GLY A 155 12.14 22.55 0.82
CA GLY A 155 12.02 22.50 2.28
C GLY A 155 11.58 21.14 2.82
N GLU A 156 11.71 20.96 4.12
CA GLU A 156 11.34 19.72 4.85
C GLU A 156 9.82 19.57 4.97
N GLU A 157 9.12 20.69 5.09
CA GLU A 157 7.67 20.79 5.10
C GLU A 157 7.01 20.26 3.80
N ALA A 158 7.75 20.24 2.69
CA ALA A 158 7.25 19.72 1.42
C ALA A 158 7.25 18.18 1.33
N LEU A 159 7.82 17.48 2.33
CA LEU A 159 7.78 16.01 2.38
C LEU A 159 6.37 15.47 2.68
N PHE A 160 5.66 16.16 3.57
CA PHE A 160 4.30 15.83 4.01
C PHE A 160 3.54 17.14 4.26
N PRO A 161 3.29 17.92 3.19
CA PRO A 161 2.70 19.23 3.34
C PRO A 161 1.27 19.12 3.86
N VAL A 162 0.93 20.02 4.77
CA VAL A 162 -0.43 20.23 5.27
C VAL A 162 -0.73 21.72 5.21
N VAL A 163 -2.00 22.07 5.02
CA VAL A 163 -2.46 23.46 4.99
C VAL A 163 -3.63 23.63 5.95
N ASP A 164 -3.56 24.66 6.78
CA ASP A 164 -4.67 25.05 7.65
C ASP A 164 -5.67 25.87 6.85
N THR A 165 -6.93 25.43 6.86
CA THR A 165 -8.04 26.05 6.13
C THR A 165 -9.25 26.24 7.04
N PRO A 166 -10.22 27.10 6.68
CA PRO A 166 -11.47 27.22 7.42
C PRO A 166 -12.26 25.91 7.52
N ILE A 167 -12.05 24.96 6.60
CA ILE A 167 -12.74 23.66 6.57
C ILE A 167 -11.93 22.53 7.18
N GLY A 168 -10.72 22.79 7.68
CA GLY A 168 -9.85 21.71 8.16
C GLY A 168 -8.38 22.01 8.03
N ARG A 169 -7.58 21.25 8.76
CA ARG A 169 -6.20 21.00 8.34
C ARG A 169 -6.25 19.96 7.22
N LEU A 170 -5.96 20.37 6.00
CA LEU A 170 -5.97 19.51 4.83
C LEU A 170 -4.57 19.00 4.51
N GLY A 171 -4.48 17.73 4.16
CA GLY A 171 -3.30 17.10 3.56
C GLY A 171 -3.73 16.28 2.36
N VAL A 172 -2.78 15.87 1.52
CA VAL A 172 -3.05 15.03 0.35
C VAL A 172 -2.07 13.86 0.29
N LEU A 173 -2.54 12.75 -0.26
CA LEU A 173 -1.72 11.58 -0.56
C LEU A 173 -1.61 11.44 -2.07
N VAL A 174 -0.39 11.29 -2.57
CA VAL A 174 -0.09 11.09 -3.99
C VAL A 174 0.10 9.59 -4.24
N CYS A 175 -0.24 9.13 -5.45
CA CYS A 175 -0.05 7.73 -5.81
C CYS A 175 1.37 7.21 -5.52
N GLY A 176 1.41 5.97 -5.03
CA GLY A 176 2.60 5.34 -4.47
C GLY A 176 2.90 5.75 -3.03
N ASP A 177 2.14 6.67 -2.38
CA ASP A 177 2.30 6.92 -0.92
C ASP A 177 1.83 5.70 -0.13
N ILE A 178 0.86 4.99 -0.70
CA ILE A 178 0.29 3.73 -0.22
C ILE A 178 1.25 2.55 -0.49
N GLN A 179 2.46 2.80 -0.99
CA GLN A 179 3.47 1.78 -1.28
C GLN A 179 4.79 2.07 -0.55
N TYR A 180 4.79 2.15 0.79
CA TYR A 180 6.04 2.07 1.55
C TYR A 180 5.82 1.37 2.89
N PRO A 181 6.84 0.70 3.47
CA PRO A 181 6.76 0.27 4.85
C PRO A 181 6.89 1.51 5.75
N GLU A 182 5.77 2.11 6.16
CA GLU A 182 5.73 3.26 7.08
C GLU A 182 6.51 2.97 8.37
N VAL A 183 6.56 1.69 8.76
CA VAL A 183 7.37 1.16 9.85
C VAL A 183 8.86 1.46 9.69
N ALA A 184 9.44 1.31 8.49
CA ALA A 184 10.89 1.51 8.26
C ALA A 184 11.29 2.97 8.51
N ARG A 185 10.53 3.92 7.95
CA ARG A 185 10.80 5.35 8.07
C ARG A 185 10.49 5.87 9.47
N THR A 186 9.44 5.34 10.09
CA THR A 186 9.10 5.67 11.48
C THR A 186 10.18 5.17 12.44
N LEU A 187 10.75 3.99 12.18
CA LEU A 187 11.79 3.38 13.02
C LEU A 187 13.16 4.05 12.82
N GLN A 188 13.47 4.51 11.60
CA GLN A 188 14.78 5.06 11.21
C GLN A 188 15.39 6.08 12.19
N PRO A 189 14.68 7.13 12.66
CA PRO A 189 15.28 8.12 13.55
C PRO A 189 15.62 7.53 14.92
N PHE A 190 14.80 6.60 15.42
CA PHE A 190 15.04 5.90 16.68
C PHE A 190 16.21 4.93 16.55
N LEU A 191 16.24 4.15 15.47
CA LEU A 191 17.34 3.23 15.22
C LEU A 191 18.67 3.98 15.08
N SER A 192 18.68 5.12 14.37
CA SER A 192 19.88 5.98 14.27
C SER A 192 20.33 6.49 15.64
N LYS A 193 19.38 6.95 16.46
CA LYS A 193 19.63 7.40 17.84
C LYS A 193 20.27 6.29 18.69
N TYR A 194 19.71 5.08 18.67
CA TYR A 194 20.19 3.99 19.53
C TYR A 194 21.44 3.27 19.00
N LEU A 195 21.72 3.37 17.69
CA LEU A 195 23.00 2.93 17.10
C LEU A 195 24.11 3.98 17.22
N ASN A 196 23.76 5.24 17.49
CA ASN A 196 24.67 6.38 17.39
C ASN A 196 25.37 6.44 16.01
N ALA A 197 24.61 6.14 14.96
CA ALA A 197 25.08 6.09 13.58
C ALA A 197 23.95 6.49 12.62
N PRO A 198 24.27 7.11 11.47
CA PRO A 198 23.25 7.42 10.47
C PRO A 198 22.69 6.14 9.86
N VAL A 199 21.36 5.95 9.91
CA VAL A 199 20.66 4.90 9.18
C VAL A 199 20.02 5.51 7.93
N VAL A 200 20.39 4.99 6.76
CA VAL A 200 19.83 5.40 5.46
C VAL A 200 18.81 4.36 5.00
N ILE A 201 17.62 4.81 4.60
CA ILE A 201 16.59 3.94 4.02
C ILE A 201 16.71 3.97 2.50
N GLU A 202 17.05 2.82 1.93
CA GLU A 202 17.03 2.57 0.49
C GLU A 202 15.79 1.73 0.13
N ASN A 203 14.94 2.26 -0.75
CA ASN A 203 13.76 1.55 -1.22
C ASN A 203 14.08 0.76 -2.48
N VAL A 204 14.44 -0.51 -2.31
CA VAL A 204 14.76 -1.40 -3.44
C VAL A 204 13.49 -2.10 -3.95
N ALA A 205 12.90 -1.56 -5.01
CA ALA A 205 11.69 -2.08 -5.61
C ALA A 205 11.96 -3.20 -6.63
N GLY A 206 10.96 -4.03 -6.92
CA GLY A 206 11.01 -5.05 -7.98
C GLY A 206 10.72 -6.48 -7.51
N ALA A 207 10.02 -7.24 -8.36
CA ALA A 207 9.72 -8.67 -8.18
C ALA A 207 9.20 -9.04 -6.77
N GLY A 208 8.25 -8.25 -6.22
CA GLY A 208 7.71 -8.49 -4.87
C GLY A 208 8.74 -8.33 -3.74
N GLY A 209 9.78 -7.53 -3.94
CA GLY A 209 10.89 -7.31 -2.99
C GLY A 209 12.03 -8.33 -3.09
N LYS A 210 11.99 -9.25 -4.07
CA LYS A 210 13.06 -10.23 -4.28
C LYS A 210 14.40 -9.56 -4.58
N VAL A 211 14.38 -8.43 -5.29
CA VAL A 211 15.60 -7.67 -5.64
C VAL A 211 16.34 -7.22 -4.38
N GLY A 212 15.65 -6.50 -3.48
CA GLY A 212 16.23 -6.02 -2.22
C GLY A 212 16.70 -7.16 -1.31
N ARG A 213 15.90 -8.23 -1.19
CA ARG A 213 16.31 -9.42 -0.41
C ARG A 213 17.55 -10.09 -0.99
N ASN A 214 17.64 -10.25 -2.31
CA ASN A 214 18.82 -10.83 -2.97
C ASN A 214 20.07 -9.94 -2.82
N GLN A 215 19.90 -8.61 -2.92
CA GLN A 215 20.97 -7.64 -2.67
C GLN A 215 21.53 -7.79 -1.25
N VAL A 216 20.67 -7.83 -0.23
CA VAL A 216 21.09 -8.02 1.16
C VAL A 216 21.65 -9.42 1.38
N TYR A 217 21.08 -10.46 0.76
CA TYR A 217 21.60 -11.82 0.86
C TYR A 217 23.05 -11.96 0.36
N LYS A 218 23.43 -11.19 -0.66
CA LYS A 218 24.79 -11.19 -1.24
C LYS A 218 25.72 -10.15 -0.62
N ALA A 219 25.21 -9.28 0.25
CA ALA A 219 26.01 -8.24 0.86
C ALA A 219 27.05 -8.81 1.84
N LYS A 220 28.05 -7.99 2.18
CA LYS A 220 29.01 -8.34 3.22
C LYS A 220 28.29 -8.50 4.56
N PRO A 221 28.61 -9.53 5.36
CA PRO A 221 27.95 -9.77 6.64
C PRO A 221 28.52 -8.85 7.75
N ASP A 222 28.69 -7.56 7.47
CA ASP A 222 29.34 -6.56 8.34
C ASP A 222 28.34 -5.64 9.08
N GLY A 223 27.04 -5.86 8.90
CA GLY A 223 25.97 -5.15 9.61
C GLY A 223 25.51 -3.84 8.98
N TYR A 224 26.12 -3.40 7.88
CA TYR A 224 25.77 -2.12 7.24
C TYR A 224 24.65 -2.22 6.20
N THR A 225 24.31 -3.43 5.76
CA THR A 225 23.31 -3.66 4.72
C THR A 225 22.26 -4.64 5.24
N LEU A 226 21.05 -4.14 5.50
CA LEU A 226 19.94 -4.88 6.10
C LEU A 226 18.68 -4.75 5.23
N VAL A 227 17.73 -5.68 5.39
CA VAL A 227 16.41 -5.61 4.75
C VAL A 227 15.32 -5.62 5.82
N LEU A 228 14.35 -4.71 5.70
CA LEU A 228 13.07 -4.84 6.38
C LEU A 228 12.13 -5.65 5.48
N THR A 229 11.61 -6.76 5.97
CA THR A 229 10.81 -7.67 5.14
C THR A 229 9.74 -8.40 5.92
N GLY A 230 8.63 -8.68 5.23
CA GLY A 230 7.48 -9.37 5.80
C GLY A 230 7.64 -10.89 5.78
N VAL A 231 6.93 -11.58 6.64
CA VAL A 231 6.80 -13.05 6.72
C VAL A 231 5.29 -13.34 6.79
N PRO A 232 4.70 -14.33 6.08
CA PRO A 232 5.34 -15.41 5.35
C PRO A 232 5.56 -15.19 3.83
N ALA A 233 5.01 -14.12 3.23
CA ALA A 233 4.94 -13.95 1.77
C ALA A 233 6.25 -14.23 0.99
N PRO A 234 7.44 -13.76 1.43
CA PRO A 234 8.67 -14.04 0.70
C PRO A 234 8.99 -15.52 0.56
N MET A 235 8.62 -16.36 1.54
CA MET A 235 8.88 -17.80 1.49
C MET A 235 8.01 -18.47 0.41
N ILE A 236 6.78 -18.01 0.21
CA ILE A 236 5.91 -18.47 -0.90
C ILE A 236 6.63 -18.21 -2.22
N SER A 237 7.02 -16.95 -2.45
CA SER A 237 7.71 -16.54 -3.68
C SER A 237 9.08 -17.21 -3.84
N GLN A 238 9.77 -17.51 -2.73
CA GLN A 238 11.06 -18.21 -2.74
C GLN A 238 10.93 -19.64 -3.27
N LYS A 239 9.92 -20.37 -2.78
CA LYS A 239 9.69 -21.77 -3.15
C LYS A 239 9.08 -21.92 -4.54
N MET A 240 8.38 -20.90 -5.02
CA MET A 240 7.84 -20.87 -6.38
C MET A 240 8.91 -20.54 -7.42
N ASP A 241 9.73 -19.51 -7.19
CA ASP A 241 10.51 -18.86 -8.26
C ASP A 241 12.02 -18.98 -8.10
N ASN A 242 12.50 -19.61 -7.03
CA ASN A 242 13.92 -19.78 -6.68
C ASN A 242 14.77 -18.49 -6.92
N PRO A 243 14.53 -17.41 -6.15
CA PRO A 243 15.03 -16.08 -6.44
C PRO A 243 16.53 -15.86 -6.14
N GLY A 244 17.28 -16.93 -5.83
CA GLY A 244 18.71 -16.87 -5.52
C GLY A 244 19.04 -16.43 -4.08
N TYR A 245 18.07 -16.44 -3.18
CA TYR A 245 18.26 -16.28 -1.73
C TYR A 245 17.40 -17.30 -0.97
N LYS A 246 17.77 -17.55 0.29
CA LYS A 246 16.98 -18.33 1.24
C LYS A 246 16.79 -17.54 2.52
N MET A 247 15.54 -17.23 2.84
CA MET A 247 15.16 -16.49 4.05
C MET A 247 15.67 -17.18 5.32
N GLU A 248 15.70 -18.51 5.32
CA GLU A 248 16.16 -19.36 6.41
C GLU A 248 17.67 -19.21 6.69
N GLU A 249 18.46 -18.84 5.66
CA GLU A 249 19.91 -18.65 5.75
C GLU A 249 20.30 -17.21 6.13
N MET A 250 19.38 -16.25 6.03
CA MET A 250 19.60 -14.86 6.47
C MET A 250 19.76 -14.77 7.99
N THR A 251 20.34 -13.67 8.48
CA THR A 251 20.54 -13.43 9.91
C THR A 251 19.37 -12.59 10.45
N PRO A 252 18.48 -13.12 11.31
CA PRO A 252 17.43 -12.32 11.94
C PRO A 252 18.02 -11.33 12.93
N ILE A 253 17.51 -10.10 12.89
CA ILE A 253 17.91 -9.03 13.81
C ILE A 253 16.81 -8.78 14.83
N TYR A 254 15.59 -8.49 14.38
CA TYR A 254 14.46 -8.19 15.27
C TYR A 254 13.13 -8.19 14.51
N ASN A 255 12.06 -8.67 15.14
CA ASN A 255 10.69 -8.47 14.62
C ASN A 255 10.07 -7.20 15.21
N ILE A 256 9.36 -6.41 14.40
CA ILE A 256 8.81 -5.12 14.82
C ILE A 256 7.29 -5.17 14.90
N THR A 257 6.62 -5.60 13.83
CA THR A 257 5.16 -5.70 13.77
C THR A 257 4.70 -7.13 13.59
N GLY A 258 3.45 -7.38 13.95
CA GLY A 258 2.79 -8.68 13.85
C GLY A 258 1.40 -8.58 14.44
N GLY A 259 0.70 -9.69 14.51
CA GLY A 259 -0.74 -9.69 14.78
C GLY A 259 -1.59 -9.28 13.58
N ASP A 260 -1.01 -9.10 12.39
CA ASP A 260 -1.74 -8.79 11.17
C ASP A 260 -2.16 -10.08 10.48
N TYR A 261 -3.44 -10.22 10.18
CA TYR A 261 -4.00 -11.44 9.61
C TYR A 261 -4.69 -11.18 8.29
N ASN A 262 -4.85 -12.25 7.51
CA ASN A 262 -5.85 -12.27 6.47
C ASN A 262 -7.20 -12.70 7.02
N TYR A 263 -8.24 -12.39 6.27
CA TYR A 263 -9.63 -12.68 6.57
C TYR A 263 -10.35 -13.15 5.33
N LEU A 264 -11.48 -13.83 5.53
CA LEU A 264 -12.46 -14.09 4.48
C LEU A 264 -13.66 -13.15 4.62
N ALA A 265 -14.05 -12.53 3.51
CA ALA A 265 -15.19 -11.62 3.47
C ALA A 265 -16.10 -11.89 2.27
N VAL A 266 -17.39 -11.61 2.45
CA VAL A 266 -18.46 -11.74 1.43
C VAL A 266 -19.20 -10.41 1.29
N PRO A 267 -20.05 -10.23 0.26
CA PRO A 267 -20.90 -9.03 0.18
C PRO A 267 -21.78 -8.94 1.44
N TYR A 268 -22.01 -7.74 1.96
CA TYR A 268 -22.74 -7.60 3.23
C TYR A 268 -24.19 -8.14 3.16
N ASP A 269 -24.82 -7.98 1.99
CA ASP A 269 -26.17 -8.44 1.65
C ASP A 269 -26.23 -9.93 1.24
N SER A 270 -25.09 -10.63 1.24
CA SER A 270 -25.03 -12.06 0.97
C SER A 270 -25.77 -12.87 2.04
N PRO A 271 -26.45 -13.97 1.66
CA PRO A 271 -27.00 -14.91 2.64
C PRO A 271 -25.92 -15.66 3.43
N LEU A 272 -24.67 -15.64 2.96
CA LEU A 272 -23.54 -16.31 3.58
C LEU A 272 -23.10 -15.54 4.84
N LYS A 273 -23.22 -16.15 6.02
CA LYS A 273 -22.87 -15.51 7.30
C LYS A 273 -21.81 -16.27 8.06
N THR A 274 -21.66 -17.55 7.78
CA THR A 274 -20.80 -18.47 8.52
C THR A 274 -19.93 -19.29 7.58
N LEU A 275 -18.89 -19.91 8.14
CA LEU A 275 -18.07 -20.87 7.39
C LEU A 275 -18.89 -22.09 6.91
N GLU A 276 -19.92 -22.48 7.64
CA GLU A 276 -20.79 -23.60 7.25
C GLU A 276 -21.63 -23.26 6.01
N ASP A 277 -22.10 -22.02 5.90
CA ASP A 277 -22.78 -21.54 4.68
C ASP A 277 -21.86 -21.65 3.46
N LEU A 278 -20.58 -21.31 3.63
CA LEU A 278 -19.57 -21.42 2.57
C LEU A 278 -19.32 -22.87 2.18
N LYS A 279 -19.24 -23.80 3.13
CA LYS A 279 -19.11 -25.23 2.82
C LYS A 279 -20.32 -25.75 2.05
N ASN A 280 -21.53 -25.36 2.46
CA ASN A 280 -22.76 -25.77 1.79
C ASN A 280 -22.84 -25.21 0.37
N LEU A 281 -22.45 -23.96 0.16
CA LEU A 281 -22.32 -23.38 -1.18
C LEU A 281 -21.28 -24.11 -2.03
N GLY A 282 -20.12 -24.45 -1.44
CA GLY A 282 -19.04 -25.19 -2.08
C GLY A 282 -19.43 -26.59 -2.58
N LYS A 283 -20.41 -27.24 -1.93
CA LYS A 283 -20.99 -28.51 -2.41
C LYS A 283 -21.83 -28.35 -3.67
N GLN A 284 -22.39 -27.15 -3.91
CA GLN A 284 -23.27 -26.86 -5.04
C GLN A 284 -22.51 -26.30 -6.24
N LYS A 285 -21.52 -25.43 -5.99
CA LYS A 285 -20.71 -24.79 -7.02
C LYS A 285 -19.31 -24.48 -6.50
N SER A 286 -18.38 -24.25 -7.43
CA SER A 286 -17.09 -23.67 -7.07
C SER A 286 -17.28 -22.19 -6.67
N ILE A 287 -16.76 -21.82 -5.50
CA ILE A 287 -16.82 -20.47 -4.95
C ILE A 287 -15.68 -19.64 -5.56
N LYS A 288 -16.00 -18.52 -6.21
CA LYS A 288 -14.99 -17.60 -6.74
C LYS A 288 -14.43 -16.74 -5.61
N VAL A 289 -13.11 -16.77 -5.43
CA VAL A 289 -12.39 -16.09 -4.36
C VAL A 289 -11.43 -15.06 -4.97
N SER A 290 -11.60 -13.78 -4.65
CA SER A 290 -10.64 -12.74 -5.03
C SER A 290 -9.50 -12.59 -4.01
N GLY A 291 -8.37 -12.05 -4.46
CA GLY A 291 -7.23 -11.68 -3.61
C GLY A 291 -6.17 -10.90 -4.40
N SER A 292 -5.17 -10.37 -3.70
CA SER A 292 -4.12 -9.49 -4.25
C SER A 292 -3.04 -10.26 -5.01
N GLY A 293 -3.42 -11.03 -6.03
CA GLY A 293 -2.48 -11.74 -6.92
C GLY A 293 -1.88 -13.02 -6.33
N ILE A 294 -1.20 -13.79 -7.18
CA ILE A 294 -0.53 -15.06 -6.83
C ILE A 294 0.77 -14.77 -6.08
N GLY A 295 1.13 -15.63 -5.12
CA GLY A 295 2.39 -15.53 -4.36
C GLY A 295 2.36 -14.58 -3.16
N ASN A 296 1.22 -13.93 -2.90
CA ASN A 296 1.00 -13.04 -1.74
C ASN A 296 0.24 -13.76 -0.60
N ASN A 297 0.13 -13.12 0.56
CA ASN A 297 -0.54 -13.69 1.74
C ASN A 297 -2.01 -14.06 1.46
N SER A 298 -2.75 -13.27 0.65
CA SER A 298 -4.15 -13.59 0.30
C SER A 298 -4.25 -14.88 -0.49
N TYR A 299 -3.28 -15.15 -1.35
CA TYR A 299 -3.19 -16.41 -2.09
C TYR A 299 -2.93 -17.60 -1.15
N LEU A 300 -2.04 -17.43 -0.17
CA LEU A 300 -1.84 -18.44 0.88
C LEU A 300 -3.14 -18.71 1.65
N ALA A 301 -3.87 -17.66 2.04
CA ALA A 301 -5.17 -17.79 2.70
C ALA A 301 -6.16 -18.59 1.84
N PHE A 302 -6.25 -18.29 0.53
CA PHE A 302 -7.03 -19.08 -0.42
C PHE A 302 -6.60 -20.56 -0.46
N VAL A 303 -5.29 -20.84 -0.54
CA VAL A 303 -4.78 -22.21 -0.58
C VAL A 303 -5.10 -22.96 0.72
N LEU A 304 -4.99 -22.31 1.88
CA LEU A 304 -5.37 -22.88 3.17
C LEU A 304 -6.87 -23.21 3.23
N LEU A 305 -7.75 -22.38 2.65
CA LEU A 305 -9.18 -22.69 2.54
C LEU A 305 -9.42 -23.95 1.70
N LYS A 306 -8.70 -24.07 0.58
CA LYS A 306 -8.82 -25.23 -0.31
C LYS A 306 -8.30 -26.51 0.35
N GLU A 307 -7.10 -26.47 0.93
CA GLU A 307 -6.39 -27.68 1.37
C GLU A 307 -6.72 -28.11 2.79
N LYS A 308 -6.82 -27.15 3.73
CA LYS A 308 -7.01 -27.45 5.15
C LYS A 308 -8.49 -27.34 5.55
N VAL A 309 -9.21 -26.35 5.00
CA VAL A 309 -10.65 -26.19 5.27
C VAL A 309 -11.52 -27.05 4.33
N ARG A 310 -10.95 -27.52 3.22
CA ARG A 310 -11.62 -28.34 2.18
C ARG A 310 -12.81 -27.64 1.51
N LEU A 311 -12.71 -26.32 1.32
CA LEU A 311 -13.69 -25.57 0.53
C LEU A 311 -13.45 -25.78 -0.97
N ASN A 312 -14.52 -25.92 -1.74
CA ASN A 312 -14.49 -25.93 -3.21
C ASN A 312 -14.39 -24.49 -3.72
N VAL A 313 -13.16 -24.00 -3.90
CA VAL A 313 -12.86 -22.60 -4.24
C VAL A 313 -12.03 -22.48 -5.52
N LYS A 314 -12.20 -21.38 -6.24
CA LYS A 314 -11.39 -20.98 -7.39
C LYS A 314 -10.85 -19.56 -7.20
N TYR A 315 -9.55 -19.36 -7.37
CA TYR A 315 -8.91 -18.06 -7.19
C TYR A 315 -9.09 -17.16 -8.42
N ILE A 316 -9.37 -15.88 -8.19
CA ILE A 316 -9.47 -14.83 -9.21
C ILE A 316 -8.54 -13.69 -8.78
N PRO A 317 -7.36 -13.53 -9.38
CA PRO A 317 -6.38 -12.52 -8.96
C PRO A 317 -6.80 -11.10 -9.35
N PHE A 318 -6.49 -10.14 -8.49
CA PHE A 318 -6.58 -8.69 -8.73
C PHE A 318 -5.25 -8.01 -8.39
N ASP A 319 -5.05 -6.78 -8.87
CA ASP A 319 -3.80 -6.04 -8.70
C ASP A 319 -3.59 -5.55 -7.25
N SER A 320 -4.66 -5.48 -6.44
CA SER A 320 -4.59 -5.08 -5.04
C SER A 320 -5.66 -5.73 -4.14
N GLY A 321 -5.46 -5.69 -2.83
CA GLY A 321 -6.46 -6.14 -1.84
C GLY A 321 -7.74 -5.32 -1.87
N THR A 322 -7.63 -4.00 -2.10
CA THR A 322 -8.76 -3.09 -2.27
C THR A 322 -9.58 -3.45 -3.52
N GLU A 323 -8.93 -3.68 -4.66
CA GLU A 323 -9.64 -4.13 -5.87
C GLU A 323 -10.33 -5.48 -5.67
N ALA A 324 -9.65 -6.44 -5.02
CA ALA A 324 -10.24 -7.72 -4.68
C ALA A 324 -11.50 -7.57 -3.81
N ALA A 325 -11.49 -6.66 -2.83
CA ALA A 325 -12.64 -6.37 -1.98
C ALA A 325 -13.79 -5.68 -2.76
N LEU A 326 -13.47 -4.76 -3.67
CA LEU A 326 -14.47 -4.11 -4.54
C LEU A 326 -15.13 -5.10 -5.52
N ALA A 327 -14.39 -6.11 -6.00
CA ALA A 327 -14.93 -7.18 -6.84
C ALA A 327 -15.99 -8.02 -6.12
N VAL A 328 -15.83 -8.23 -4.80
CA VAL A 328 -16.86 -8.85 -3.96
C VAL A 328 -18.10 -7.97 -3.90
N ILE A 329 -17.95 -6.67 -3.63
CA ILE A 329 -19.09 -5.77 -3.47
C ILE A 329 -19.90 -5.64 -4.77
N SER A 330 -19.22 -5.64 -5.92
CA SER A 330 -19.88 -5.67 -7.24
C SER A 330 -20.35 -7.06 -7.67
N LYS A 331 -20.23 -8.07 -6.80
CA LYS A 331 -20.65 -9.47 -7.00
C LYS A 331 -20.02 -10.13 -8.24
N GLN A 332 -18.83 -9.69 -8.65
CA GLN A 332 -18.05 -10.35 -9.70
C GLN A 332 -17.48 -11.70 -9.19
N VAL A 333 -17.24 -11.78 -7.89
CA VAL A 333 -16.80 -12.97 -7.16
C VAL A 333 -17.69 -13.21 -5.93
N ASP A 334 -17.65 -14.40 -5.36
CA ASP A 334 -18.49 -14.78 -4.22
C ASP A 334 -17.90 -14.34 -2.87
N MET A 335 -16.56 -14.30 -2.77
CA MET A 335 -15.83 -13.88 -1.57
C MET A 335 -14.44 -13.32 -1.89
N ALA A 336 -13.81 -12.67 -0.92
CA ALA A 336 -12.42 -12.23 -0.97
C ALA A 336 -11.63 -12.81 0.20
N THR A 337 -10.33 -13.01 -0.04
CA THR A 337 -9.32 -13.12 1.00
C THR A 337 -8.45 -11.87 1.00
N GLY A 338 -8.22 -11.27 2.16
CA GLY A 338 -7.51 -9.99 2.24
C GLY A 338 -7.14 -9.59 3.65
N SER A 339 -6.34 -8.54 3.77
CA SER A 339 -5.87 -8.01 5.06
C SER A 339 -6.94 -7.17 5.75
N VAL A 340 -6.73 -6.92 7.06
CA VAL A 340 -7.56 -5.98 7.83
C VAL A 340 -7.65 -4.61 7.16
N VAL A 341 -6.53 -4.08 6.66
CA VAL A 341 -6.45 -2.77 5.99
C VAL A 341 -7.39 -2.69 4.78
N SER A 342 -7.49 -3.78 4.01
CA SER A 342 -8.37 -3.81 2.84
C SER A 342 -9.85 -3.95 3.22
N PHE A 343 -10.16 -4.49 4.40
CA PHE A 343 -11.52 -4.89 4.77
C PHE A 343 -12.18 -4.01 5.83
N SER A 344 -11.44 -3.47 6.81
CA SER A 344 -12.03 -2.72 7.95
C SER A 344 -12.92 -1.57 7.49
N PRO A 345 -12.47 -0.65 6.59
CA PRO A 345 -13.31 0.47 6.18
C PRO A 345 -14.60 0.02 5.48
N LEU A 346 -14.53 -1.07 4.72
CA LEU A 346 -15.67 -1.61 3.97
C LEU A 346 -16.64 -2.39 4.88
N ALA A 347 -16.11 -3.04 5.92
CA ALA A 347 -16.90 -3.73 6.93
C ALA A 347 -17.64 -2.73 7.83
N GLU A 348 -16.98 -1.66 8.26
CA GLU A 348 -17.57 -0.54 9.00
C GLU A 348 -18.71 0.12 8.23
N GLN A 349 -18.51 0.32 6.91
CA GLN A 349 -19.54 0.83 6.00
C GLN A 349 -20.63 -0.20 5.65
N LYS A 350 -20.58 -1.42 6.22
CA LYS A 350 -21.52 -2.51 5.93
C LYS A 350 -21.64 -2.81 4.43
N ARG A 351 -20.52 -2.72 3.70
CA ARG A 351 -20.43 -3.10 2.28
C ARG A 351 -19.98 -4.55 2.10
N ILE A 352 -19.15 -5.03 3.02
CA ILE A 352 -18.76 -6.45 3.13
C ILE A 352 -19.04 -6.96 4.54
N ARG A 353 -19.13 -8.29 4.67
CA ARG A 353 -19.17 -9.00 5.95
C ARG A 353 -17.92 -9.87 6.06
N VAL A 354 -17.13 -9.64 7.11
CA VAL A 354 -16.01 -10.51 7.46
C VAL A 354 -16.54 -11.73 8.23
N ILE A 355 -16.20 -12.94 7.79
CA ILE A 355 -16.75 -14.19 8.34
C ILE A 355 -15.77 -14.86 9.30
N ALA A 356 -14.49 -14.89 8.96
CA ALA A 356 -13.45 -15.48 9.82
C ALA A 356 -12.05 -14.96 9.47
N GLY A 357 -11.16 -14.99 10.47
CA GLY A 357 -9.74 -14.64 10.34
C GLY A 357 -8.81 -15.85 10.27
N PHE A 358 -7.65 -15.67 9.65
CA PHE A 358 -6.56 -16.66 9.58
C PHE A 358 -5.54 -16.49 10.71
N GLY A 359 -5.79 -15.58 11.67
CA GLY A 359 -4.90 -15.39 12.80
C GLY A 359 -4.99 -16.50 13.85
N PRO A 360 -3.93 -16.72 14.65
CA PRO A 360 -3.99 -17.59 15.83
C PRO A 360 -4.92 -17.04 16.93
N LYS A 361 -5.21 -15.74 16.91
CA LYS A 361 -6.12 -15.03 17.81
C LYS A 361 -6.93 -13.98 17.02
N ARG A 362 -7.97 -13.43 17.64
CA ARG A 362 -8.74 -12.32 17.04
C ARG A 362 -7.91 -11.04 17.01
N HIS A 363 -8.25 -10.16 16.07
CA HIS A 363 -7.64 -8.84 15.92
C HIS A 363 -8.54 -7.76 16.51
N ASP A 364 -7.95 -6.68 16.99
CA ASP A 364 -8.68 -5.60 17.66
C ASP A 364 -9.70 -4.90 16.75
N SER A 365 -9.42 -4.83 15.44
CA SER A 365 -10.39 -4.30 14.46
C SER A 365 -11.58 -5.25 14.20
N PHE A 366 -11.49 -6.53 14.58
CA PHE A 366 -12.49 -7.56 14.30
C PHE A 366 -12.72 -8.47 15.52
N THR A 367 -12.98 -7.88 16.68
CA THR A 367 -13.14 -8.60 17.97
C THR A 367 -14.26 -9.64 17.97
N GLU A 368 -15.32 -9.42 17.18
CA GLU A 368 -16.48 -10.33 17.07
C GLU A 368 -16.31 -11.41 16.00
N VAL A 369 -15.28 -11.30 15.15
CA VAL A 369 -15.05 -12.26 14.05
C VAL A 369 -14.23 -13.43 14.58
N PRO A 370 -14.72 -14.67 14.49
CA PRO A 370 -13.97 -15.83 14.95
C PRO A 370 -12.75 -16.09 14.07
N THR A 371 -11.71 -16.70 14.64
CA THR A 371 -10.62 -17.23 13.82
C THR A 371 -10.97 -18.63 13.30
N LEU A 372 -10.37 -19.04 12.19
CA LEU A 372 -10.48 -20.42 11.72
C LEU A 372 -9.89 -21.42 12.73
N VAL A 373 -8.90 -20.99 13.54
CA VAL A 373 -8.34 -21.78 14.64
C VAL A 373 -9.39 -22.03 15.73
N GLU A 374 -10.15 -21.00 16.14
CA GLU A 374 -11.28 -21.12 17.07
C GLU A 374 -12.38 -22.05 16.51
N LEU A 375 -12.54 -22.07 15.18
CA LEU A 375 -13.49 -22.96 14.47
C LEU A 375 -12.96 -24.39 14.26
N GLY A 376 -11.79 -24.73 14.82
CA GLY A 376 -11.24 -26.09 14.82
C GLY A 376 -10.18 -26.38 13.75
N TYR A 377 -9.82 -25.40 12.91
CA TYR A 377 -8.80 -25.54 11.88
C TYR A 377 -7.44 -25.08 12.42
N ARG A 378 -6.76 -25.92 13.19
CA ARG A 378 -5.54 -25.52 13.91
C ARG A 378 -4.36 -25.17 13.00
N ASP A 379 -4.26 -25.79 11.82
CA ASP A 379 -3.13 -25.65 10.90
C ASP A 379 -3.34 -24.57 9.80
N VAL A 380 -4.24 -23.61 10.03
CA VAL A 380 -4.45 -22.48 9.10
C VAL A 380 -4.08 -21.13 9.72
N GLY A 381 -3.74 -21.13 11.00
CA GLY A 381 -3.29 -19.95 11.73
C GLY A 381 -1.95 -19.47 11.20
N PHE A 382 -1.87 -18.24 10.70
CA PHE A 382 -0.60 -17.58 10.41
C PHE A 382 -0.65 -16.10 10.78
N ASP A 383 0.51 -15.60 11.19
CA ASP A 383 0.73 -14.19 11.44
C ASP A 383 1.46 -13.56 10.25
N ILE A 384 1.19 -12.27 9.99
CA ILE A 384 1.94 -11.47 9.05
C ILE A 384 2.82 -10.53 9.86
N SER A 385 4.12 -10.82 9.88
CA SER A 385 5.08 -10.08 10.70
C SER A 385 6.07 -9.31 9.83
N LEU A 386 6.52 -8.15 10.29
CA LEU A 386 7.51 -7.32 9.61
C LEU A 386 8.73 -7.14 10.51
N GLY A 387 9.90 -7.56 10.01
CA GLY A 387 11.13 -7.54 10.79
C GLY A 387 12.38 -7.31 9.94
N ILE A 388 13.50 -7.10 10.64
CA ILE A 388 14.81 -6.81 10.04
C ILE A 388 15.62 -8.10 9.91
N LEU A 389 16.14 -8.33 8.71
CA LEU A 389 17.11 -9.37 8.39
C LEU A 389 18.40 -8.76 7.87
N GLY A 390 19.53 -9.38 8.21
CA GLY A 390 20.83 -9.11 7.61
C GLY A 390 21.35 -10.26 6.74
N PRO A 391 22.53 -10.10 6.14
CA PRO A 391 23.13 -11.10 5.26
C PRO A 391 23.41 -12.42 6.02
N PRO A 392 23.53 -13.56 5.32
CA PRO A 392 23.94 -14.82 5.94
C PRO A 392 25.31 -14.69 6.64
N ARG A 393 25.45 -15.39 7.78
CA ARG A 393 26.73 -15.51 8.53
C ARG A 393 27.27 -14.19 9.09
N MET A 394 26.40 -13.29 9.54
CA MET A 394 26.84 -12.13 10.33
C MET A 394 27.52 -12.57 11.64
N PRO A 395 28.61 -11.89 12.05
CA PRO A 395 29.18 -12.04 13.37
C PRO A 395 28.14 -11.79 14.47
N GLU A 396 28.18 -12.61 15.52
CA GLU A 396 27.18 -12.62 16.58
C GLU A 396 27.15 -11.30 17.37
N ASP A 397 28.32 -10.69 17.58
CA ASP A 397 28.47 -9.39 18.23
C ASP A 397 27.80 -8.27 17.43
N ILE A 398 27.97 -8.24 16.11
CA ILE A 398 27.29 -7.28 15.22
C ILE A 398 25.78 -7.50 15.24
N ALA A 399 25.32 -8.76 15.10
CA ALA A 399 23.90 -9.08 15.13
C ALA A 399 23.25 -8.69 16.47
N LYS A 400 23.91 -8.96 17.60
CA LYS A 400 23.45 -8.56 18.94
C LYS A 400 23.42 -7.05 19.13
N ALA A 401 24.40 -6.32 18.60
CA ALA A 401 24.41 -4.85 18.66
C ALA A 401 23.19 -4.26 17.92
N LEU A 402 22.91 -4.77 16.72
CA LEU A 402 21.74 -4.37 15.93
C LEU A 402 20.42 -4.77 16.58
N GLU A 403 20.33 -5.98 17.14
CA GLU A 403 19.16 -6.45 17.90
C GLU A 403 18.90 -5.52 19.09
N SER A 404 19.91 -5.24 19.92
CA SER A 404 19.80 -4.37 21.08
C SER A 404 19.35 -2.95 20.69
N ALA A 405 19.92 -2.38 19.64
CA ALA A 405 19.53 -1.05 19.18
C ALA A 405 18.10 -1.03 18.63
N THR A 406 17.71 -2.06 17.87
CA THR A 406 16.35 -2.18 17.33
C THR A 406 15.32 -2.38 18.43
N ALA A 407 15.62 -3.22 19.44
CA ALA A 407 14.74 -3.42 20.59
C ALA A 407 14.51 -2.11 21.36
N LYS A 408 15.57 -1.31 21.59
CA LYS A 408 15.45 0.01 22.21
C LYS A 408 14.65 0.99 21.35
N ALA A 409 14.84 0.97 20.03
CA ALA A 409 14.11 1.81 19.10
C ALA A 409 12.61 1.50 19.09
N VAL A 410 12.24 0.22 19.05
CA VAL A 410 10.83 -0.22 19.07
C VAL A 410 10.17 0.02 20.43
N ALA A 411 10.93 -0.01 21.52
CA ALA A 411 10.44 0.30 22.86
C ALA A 411 10.42 1.80 23.20
N ASP A 412 10.94 2.68 22.35
CA ASP A 412 10.96 4.12 22.61
C ASP A 412 9.53 4.66 22.74
N PRO A 413 9.18 5.38 23.82
CA PRO A 413 7.81 5.87 24.03
C PRO A 413 7.27 6.71 22.87
N ALA A 414 8.12 7.48 22.19
CA ALA A 414 7.70 8.27 21.04
C ALA A 414 7.44 7.38 19.81
N PHE A 415 8.23 6.33 19.59
CA PHE A 415 7.96 5.34 18.55
C PHE A 415 6.64 4.60 18.83
N VAL A 416 6.42 4.13 20.06
CA VAL A 416 5.16 3.47 20.46
C VAL A 416 3.96 4.38 20.25
N ALA A 417 4.09 5.68 20.56
CA ALA A 417 3.01 6.65 20.34
C ALA A 417 2.75 6.94 18.85
N ILE A 418 3.76 6.85 17.98
CA ILE A 418 3.56 6.94 16.53
C ILE A 418 2.89 5.66 16.04
N ALA A 419 3.39 4.49 16.43
CA ALA A 419 2.83 3.19 16.06
C ALA A 419 1.33 3.09 16.37
N ARG A 420 0.90 3.54 17.56
CA ARG A 420 -0.53 3.58 17.92
C ARG A 420 -1.36 4.54 17.06
N ARG A 421 -0.79 5.67 16.65
CA ARG A 421 -1.50 6.66 15.80
C ARG A 421 -1.53 6.26 14.33
N SER A 422 -0.64 5.37 13.93
CA SER A 422 -0.51 4.84 12.58
C SER A 422 -1.06 3.42 12.45
N ASP A 423 -1.79 2.92 13.47
CA ASP A 423 -2.37 1.57 13.52
C ASP A 423 -1.37 0.44 13.24
N PHE A 424 -0.12 0.59 13.68
CA PHE A 424 0.86 -0.51 13.67
C PHE A 424 0.65 -1.41 14.88
N THR A 425 0.31 -2.67 14.65
CA THR A 425 0.31 -3.68 15.70
C THR A 425 1.75 -4.09 16.00
N LEU A 426 2.32 -3.52 17.07
CA LEU A 426 3.67 -3.86 17.50
C LEU A 426 3.71 -5.29 18.06
N ALA A 427 4.63 -6.09 17.53
CA ALA A 427 4.92 -7.44 17.99
C ALA A 427 6.44 -7.62 18.15
N PRO A 428 7.07 -6.88 19.09
CA PRO A 428 8.51 -6.95 19.30
C PRO A 428 8.93 -8.38 19.63
N ALA A 429 9.89 -8.92 18.89
CA ALA A 429 10.44 -10.24 19.15
C ALA A 429 11.95 -10.27 18.88
N SER A 430 12.69 -10.97 19.74
CA SER A 430 14.14 -11.16 19.64
C SER A 430 14.54 -11.82 18.31
N ALA A 431 15.83 -11.74 17.98
CA ALA A 431 16.40 -12.43 16.82
C ALA A 431 16.09 -13.95 16.85
N GLY A 432 16.16 -14.56 18.03
CA GLY A 432 15.85 -15.98 18.22
C GLY A 432 14.38 -16.32 17.98
N GLU A 433 13.46 -15.49 18.49
CA GLU A 433 12.02 -15.64 18.22
C GLU A 433 11.69 -15.41 16.75
N PHE A 434 12.24 -14.36 16.15
CA PHE A 434 12.00 -14.05 14.75
C PHE A 434 12.55 -15.17 13.84
N ARG A 435 13.69 -15.78 14.19
CA ARG A 435 14.20 -16.99 13.52
C ARG A 435 13.17 -18.13 13.58
N ARG A 436 12.56 -18.39 14.74
CA ARG A 436 11.53 -19.44 14.86
C ARG A 436 10.33 -19.15 13.95
N MET A 437 9.84 -17.91 13.93
CA MET A 437 8.72 -17.50 13.08
C MET A 437 9.01 -17.73 11.58
N ILE A 438 10.24 -17.45 11.14
CA ILE A 438 10.68 -17.69 9.75
C ILE A 438 10.69 -19.19 9.43
N LEU A 439 11.22 -20.01 10.33
CA LEU A 439 11.31 -21.47 10.13
C LEU A 439 9.92 -22.13 10.13
N GLU A 440 9.02 -21.71 11.04
CA GLU A 440 7.63 -22.17 11.08
C GLU A 440 6.88 -21.78 9.80
N SER A 441 7.06 -20.54 9.34
CA SER A 441 6.49 -20.06 8.08
C SER A 441 7.02 -20.82 6.87
N SER A 442 8.33 -21.10 6.82
CA SER A 442 8.93 -21.90 5.76
C SER A 442 8.36 -23.31 5.72
N LYS A 443 8.23 -23.96 6.88
CA LYS A 443 7.62 -25.29 6.99
C LYS A 443 6.18 -25.29 6.50
N MET A 444 5.36 -24.32 6.94
CA MET A 444 3.98 -24.17 6.48
C MET A 444 3.91 -24.02 4.95
N VAL A 445 4.76 -23.16 4.37
CA VAL A 445 4.79 -22.94 2.92
C VAL A 445 5.25 -24.21 2.19
N GLU A 446 6.23 -24.94 2.70
CA GLU A 446 6.71 -26.20 2.11
C GLU A 446 5.59 -27.24 2.05
N GLU A 447 4.84 -27.41 3.14
CA GLU A 447 3.69 -28.32 3.18
C GLU A 447 2.62 -27.95 2.14
N MET A 448 2.41 -26.65 1.89
CA MET A 448 1.42 -26.14 0.96
C MET A 448 1.95 -25.99 -0.48
N LEU A 449 3.22 -26.24 -0.73
CA LEU A 449 3.86 -25.97 -2.03
C LEU A 449 3.19 -26.67 -3.22
N PRO A 450 2.78 -27.95 -3.15
CA PRO A 450 2.07 -28.60 -4.26
C PRO A 450 0.78 -27.87 -4.62
N ALA A 451 0.03 -27.41 -3.62
CA ALA A 451 -1.24 -26.70 -3.83
C ALA A 451 -1.04 -25.26 -4.30
N LEU A 452 0.02 -24.59 -3.81
CA LEU A 452 0.45 -23.28 -4.29
C LEU A 452 0.83 -23.31 -5.77
N LYS A 453 1.44 -24.40 -6.26
CA LYS A 453 1.75 -24.57 -7.69
C LYS A 453 0.51 -24.93 -8.51
N ALA A 454 -0.31 -25.86 -8.02
CA ALA A 454 -1.51 -26.32 -8.73
C ALA A 454 -2.60 -25.24 -8.86
N GLY A 455 -2.57 -24.17 -8.05
CA GLY A 455 -3.47 -23.03 -8.20
C GLY A 455 -2.99 -21.98 -9.22
N MET A 456 -1.91 -22.25 -9.96
CA MET A 456 -1.43 -21.43 -11.08
C MET A 456 -1.95 -21.92 -12.45
N ASP A 457 -2.41 -23.18 -12.51
CA ASP A 457 -3.08 -23.81 -13.66
C ASP A 457 -4.60 -23.54 -13.62
#